data_AF-A0A9D6ECL7-F1
#
_entry.id   AF-A0A9D6ECL7-F1
#
_cell.length_a   1.000
_cell.length_b   1.000
_cell.length_c   1.000
_cell.angle_alpha   90.00
_cell.angle_beta   90.00
_cell.angle_gamma   90.00
#
_symmetry.space_group_name_H-M   'P 1'
#
loop_
_entity.id
_entity.type
_entity.pdbx_description
1 polymer ?
#
loop_
_entity_poly.entity_id
_entity_poly.type
_entity_poly.pdbx_seq_one_letter_code
_entity_poly.pdbx_strand_id
1 'polypeptide(L)' 'MEHIFSKKWLWVGLVIAVVNPVFSGLILGSLYLTEPGLKKYGRIILSLAIVWGAASFWLVRKFAPLLPTL' A
#
# COMPACT_ATOMS: atom_id res chain seq x y z
N MET A 1 -22.32 20.77 8.63
CA MET A 1 -22.30 21.03 7.18
C MET A 1 -21.65 19.84 6.51
N GLU A 2 -22.49 19.00 5.92
CA GLU A 2 -22.09 17.78 5.21
C GLU A 2 -21.46 18.11 3.85
N HIS A 3 -20.47 17.28 3.51
CA HIS A 3 -19.97 16.91 2.19
C HIS A 3 -19.43 17.97 1.21
N ILE A 4 -18.10 18.19 1.23
CA ILE A 4 -17.30 18.24 -0.02
C ILE A 4 -15.90 17.64 0.22
N PHE A 5 -15.81 16.34 0.57
CA PHE A 5 -14.62 15.61 0.11
C PHE A 5 -14.76 15.51 -1.41
N SER A 6 -14.14 16.43 -2.14
CA SER A 6 -14.14 16.36 -3.61
C SER A 6 -13.68 14.96 -4.01
N LYS A 7 -14.35 14.36 -5.00
CA LYS A 7 -14.13 12.98 -5.46
C LYS A 7 -12.63 12.65 -5.61
N LYS A 8 -11.83 13.66 -5.98
CA LYS A 8 -10.36 13.61 -6.07
C LYS A 8 -9.67 13.26 -4.73
N TRP A 9 -10.08 13.85 -3.61
CA TRP A 9 -9.49 13.59 -2.28
C TRP A 9 -9.84 12.21 -1.73
N LEU A 10 -11.03 11.67 -2.06
CA LEU A 10 -11.37 10.29 -1.76
C LEU A 10 -10.46 9.30 -2.50
N TRP A 11 -10.18 9.55 -3.78
CA TRP A 11 -9.24 8.73 -4.55
C TRP A 11 -7.80 8.83 -4.04
N VAL A 12 -7.35 10.03 -3.68
CA VAL A 12 -6.02 10.23 -3.08
C VAL A 12 -5.92 9.51 -1.73
N GLY A 13 -6.93 9.63 -0.87
CA GLY A 13 -6.99 8.92 0.41
C GLY A 13 -6.99 7.40 0.22
N LEU A 14 -7.71 6.89 -0.79
CA LEU A 14 -7.72 5.47 -1.14
C LEU A 14 -6.35 4.99 -1.63
N VAL A 15 -5.67 5.75 -2.49
CA VAL A 15 -4.32 5.43 -2.96
C VAL A 15 -3.34 5.40 -1.79
N ILE A 16 -3.39 6.39 -0.89
CA ILE A 16 -2.54 6.41 0.31
C ILE A 16 -2.85 5.20 1.20
N ALA A 17 -4.12 4.88 1.42
CA ALA A 17 -4.52 3.73 2.23
C ALA A 17 -4.12 2.38 1.60
N VAL A 18 -4.06 2.28 0.27
CA VAL A 18 -3.64 1.07 -0.46
C VAL A 18 -2.12 0.95 -0.55
N VAL A 19 -1.39 2.07 -0.57
CA VAL A 19 0.09 2.11 -0.60
C VAL A 19 0.69 1.95 0.80
N ASN A 20 0.01 2.40 1.85
CA ASN A 20 0.46 2.30 3.24
C ASN A 20 0.80 0.85 3.71
N PRO A 21 0.04 -0.21 3.35
CA PRO A 21 0.38 -1.60 3.65
C PRO A 21 1.76 -2.02 3.14
N VAL A 22 2.23 -1.43 2.04
CA VAL A 22 3.58 -1.70 1.51
C VAL A 22 4.62 -1.13 2.46
N PHE A 23 4.53 0.16 2.80
CA PHE A 23 5.48 0.81 3.72
C PHE A 23 5.44 0.20 5.12
N SER A 24 4.25 0.00 5.68
CA SER A 24 4.05 -0.63 6.98
C SER A 24 4.60 -2.07 6.98
N GLY A 25 4.34 -2.84 5.93
CA GLY A 25 4.85 -4.21 5.79
C GLY A 25 6.37 -4.28 5.60
N LEU A 26 6.98 -3.35 4.86
CA LEU A 26 8.43 -3.26 4.72
C LEU A 26 9.10 -2.91 6.06
N ILE A 27 8.56 -1.94 6.80
CA ILE A 27 9.11 -1.51 8.10
C ILE A 27 8.98 -2.64 9.13
N LEU A 28 7.76 -3.16 9.34
CA LEU A 28 7.50 -4.23 10.30
C LEU A 28 8.22 -5.53 9.93
N GLY A 29 8.20 -5.89 8.65
CA GLY A 29 8.91 -7.08 8.16
C GLY A 29 10.41 -6.98 8.42
N SER A 30 11.02 -5.82 8.17
CA SER A 30 12.45 -5.58 8.43
C SER A 30 12.78 -5.63 9.92
N LEU A 31 11.96 -5.01 10.78
CA LEU A 31 12.08 -5.10 12.24
C LEU A 31 11.97 -6.55 12.74
N TYR A 32 11.09 -7.35 12.15
CA TYR A 32 10.92 -8.76 12.56
C TYR A 32 12.06 -9.65 12.06
N LEU A 33 12.81 -9.22 11.03
CA LEU A 33 14.00 -9.93 10.58
C LEU A 33 15.21 -9.71 11.50
N THR A 34 15.25 -8.62 12.28
CA THR A 34 16.32 -8.39 13.26
C THR A 34 16.16 -9.26 14.50
N GLU A 35 14.94 -9.68 14.83
CA GLU A 35 14.62 -10.54 15.96
C GLU A 35 14.72 -12.04 15.62
N PRO A 36 15.65 -12.82 16.21
CA PRO A 36 15.89 -14.23 15.85
C PRO A 36 14.65 -15.13 15.93
N GLY A 37 13.76 -14.88 16.90
CA GLY A 37 12.52 -15.63 17.08
C GLY A 37 11.39 -15.26 16.12
N LEU A 38 11.48 -14.09 15.47
CA LEU A 38 10.40 -13.56 14.62
C LEU A 38 10.74 -13.56 13.13
N LYS A 39 11.95 -13.98 12.73
CA LYS A 39 12.41 -13.99 11.34
C LYS A 39 11.44 -14.67 10.37
N LYS A 40 10.77 -15.74 10.80
CA LYS A 40 9.76 -16.44 9.98
C LYS A 40 8.59 -15.50 9.63
N TYR A 41 8.07 -14.79 10.63
CA TYR A 41 6.99 -13.82 10.44
C TYR A 41 7.47 -12.60 9.66
N GLY A 42 8.69 -12.12 9.90
CA GLY A 42 9.30 -11.03 9.14
C GLY A 42 9.37 -11.31 7.65
N ARG A 43 9.80 -12.52 7.24
CA ARG A 43 9.79 -12.95 5.83
C ARG A 43 8.38 -13.00 5.24
N ILE A 44 7.39 -13.50 5.99
CA ILE A 44 6.00 -13.57 5.52
C ILE A 44 5.44 -12.17 5.30
N ILE A 45 5.64 -11.26 6.26
CA ILE A 45 5.18 -9.87 6.19
C ILE A 45 5.84 -9.15 5.01
N LEU A 46 7.15 -9.32 4.82
CA LEU A 46 7.87 -8.75 3.68
C LEU A 46 7.36 -9.29 2.34
N SER A 47 7.16 -10.60 2.23
CA SER A 47 6.62 -11.21 1.00
C SER A 47 5.22 -10.67 0.69
N LEU A 48 4.36 -10.55 1.70
CA LEU A 48 3.03 -9.96 1.53
C LEU A 48 3.10 -8.49 1.12
N ALA A 49 4.01 -7.70 1.71
CA ALA A 49 4.21 -6.30 1.34
C ALA A 49 4.65 -6.14 -0.12
N ILE A 50 5.56 -7.00 -0.59
CA ILE A 50 6.03 -7.01 -1.98
C ILE A 50 4.90 -7.41 -2.94
N VAL A 51 4.19 -8.50 -2.65
CA VAL A 51 3.04 -8.96 -3.46
C VAL A 51 1.97 -7.88 -3.52
N TRP A 52 1.64 -7.25 -2.40
CA TRP A 52 0.67 -6.18 -2.34
C TRP A 52 1.13 -4.93 -3.10
N GLY A 53 2.42 -4.58 -3.00
CA GLY A 53 3.00 -3.47 -3.78
C GLY A 53 2.91 -3.72 -5.28
N ALA A 54 3.22 -4.95 -5.73
CA ALA A 54 3.09 -5.34 -7.13
C ALA A 54 1.62 -5.29 -7.61
N ALA A 55 0.70 -5.83 -6.81
CA ALA A 55 -0.74 -5.79 -7.12
C ALA A 55 -1.26 -4.34 -7.19
N SER A 56 -0.87 -3.50 -6.23
CA SER A 56 -1.25 -2.08 -6.18
C SER A 56 -0.68 -1.30 -7.37
N PHE A 57 0.58 -1.54 -7.74
CA PHE A 57 1.19 -0.94 -8.93
C PHE A 57 0.45 -1.33 -10.21
N TRP A 58 0.10 -2.61 -10.36
CA TRP A 58 -0.69 -3.08 -11.50
C TRP A 58 -2.08 -2.43 -11.54
N LEU A 59 -2.74 -2.31 -10.38
CA LEU A 59 -4.03 -1.67 -10.25
C LEU A 59 -3.94 -0.19 -10.66
N VAL A 60 -3.01 0.57 -10.07
CA VAL A 60 -2.78 1.97 -10.43
C VAL A 60 -2.50 2.10 -11.92
N ARG A 61 -1.62 1.29 -12.49
CA ARG A 61 -1.32 1.34 -13.93
C ARG A 61 -2.56 1.08 -14.80
N LYS A 62 -3.43 0.15 -14.40
CA LYS A 62 -4.65 -0.21 -15.15
C LYS A 62 -5.73 0.87 -15.07
N PHE A 63 -5.89 1.51 -13.91
CA PHE A 63 -6.96 2.49 -13.68
C PHE A 63 -6.51 3.96 -13.78
N ALA A 64 -5.21 4.25 -13.74
CA ALA A 64 -4.68 5.59 -13.98
C ALA A 64 -5.07 6.20 -15.34
N PRO A 65 -5.09 5.47 -16.47
CA PRO A 65 -5.56 6.04 -17.73
C PRO A 65 -7.07 6.36 -17.77
N LEU A 66 -7.85 5.95 -16.76
CA LEU A 66 -9.26 6.35 -16.58
C LEU A 66 -9.40 7.65 -15.77
N LEU A 67 -8.31 8.16 -15.20
CA LEU A 67 -8.27 9.52 -14.66
C LEU A 67 -8.00 10.46 -15.84
N PRO A 68 -8.94 11.34 -16.23
CA PRO A 68 -8.62 12.38 -17.19
C PRO A 68 -7.41 13.14 -16.66
N THR A 69 -6.34 13.17 -17.45
CA THR A 69 -5.18 14.02 -17.25
C THR A 69 -5.69 15.40 -16.84
N LEU A 70 -5.23 15.86 -15.67
CA LEU A 70 -5.47 17.23 -15.19
C LEU A 70 -5.19 18.25 -16.29
#